data_AF-A0A8K0NSI9-F1
#
_entry.id   AF-A0A8K0NSI9-F1
#
_cell.length_a   1.000
_cell.length_b   1.000
_cell.length_c   1.000
_cell.angle_alpha   90.00
_cell.angle_beta   90.00
_cell.angle_gamma   90.00
#
_symmetry.space_group_name_H-M   'P 1'
#
loop_
_entity.id
_entity.type
_entity.pdbx_description
1 polymer ?
#
loop_
_entity_poly.entity_id
_entity_poly.type
_entity_poly.pdbx_seq_one_letter_code
_entity_poly.pdbx_strand_id
1 'polypeptide(L)'
;MIANVIESNYLFVYAQGLPYNISVTMALPPDTDTPGFANEEKDKPMETRLISQSAGLFEPEKVANKIMLDALDGKFFSFIGFESFMLTTLCGGMAPSASLLDLVYEVLFLSVFKIVGQIYLKSFHRIIRKCMKEKDSMKKNE
;
A
#
# COMPACT_ATOMS: atom_id res chain seq x y z
N MET A 1 1.29 9.96 13.64
CA MET A 1 0.25 9.67 14.65
C MET A 1 -0.85 8.77 14.10
N ILE A 2 -1.43 9.06 12.92
CA ILE A 2 -2.49 8.21 12.32
C ILE A 2 -1.98 6.82 11.88
N ALA A 3 -0.81 6.70 11.25
CA ALA A 3 -0.23 5.40 10.88
C ALA A 3 0.02 4.48 12.10
N ASN A 4 0.61 5.02 13.18
CA ASN A 4 0.89 4.26 14.40
C ASN A 4 -0.38 3.76 15.13
N VAL A 5 -1.50 4.48 14.99
CA VAL A 5 -2.80 4.07 15.57
C VAL A 5 -3.42 2.93 14.75
N ILE A 6 -3.26 2.97 13.43
CA ILE A 6 -3.74 1.92 12.53
C ILE A 6 -2.92 0.63 12.69
N GLU A 7 -1.58 0.73 12.78
CA GLU A 7 -0.69 -0.42 13.01
C GLU A 7 -0.96 -1.12 14.35
N SER A 8 -1.30 -0.37 15.41
CA SER A 8 -1.58 -0.94 16.73
C SER A 8 -2.89 -1.75 16.79
N ASN A 9 -3.92 -1.32 16.04
CA ASN A 9 -5.24 -1.95 16.11
C ASN A 9 -5.28 -3.33 15.42
N TYR A 10 -4.60 -3.50 14.28
CA TYR A 10 -4.59 -4.80 13.59
C TYR A 10 -3.71 -5.83 14.31
N LEU A 11 -2.60 -5.40 14.92
CA LEU A 11 -1.74 -6.29 15.71
C LEU A 11 -2.49 -6.82 16.95
N PHE A 12 -3.36 -6.00 17.54
CA PHE A 12 -4.21 -6.41 18.65
C PHE A 12 -5.24 -7.46 18.22
N VAL A 13 -5.90 -7.28 17.08
CA VAL A 13 -6.84 -8.27 16.52
C VAL A 13 -6.12 -9.58 16.20
N TYR A 14 -4.93 -9.52 15.60
CA TYR A 14 -4.09 -10.69 15.38
C TYR A 14 -3.77 -11.44 16.68
N ALA A 15 -3.28 -10.72 17.70
CA ALA A 15 -2.90 -11.30 18.98
C ALA A 15 -4.09 -11.95 19.71
N GLN A 16 -5.28 -11.37 19.61
CA GLN A 16 -6.51 -11.94 20.18
C GLN A 16 -6.94 -13.25 19.52
N GLY A 17 -6.64 -13.45 18.24
CA GLY A 17 -6.99 -14.67 17.50
C GLY A 17 -6.12 -15.88 17.85
N LEU A 18 -4.86 -15.64 18.26
CA LEU A 18 -3.86 -16.69 18.51
C LEU A 18 -4.32 -17.78 19.49
N PRO A 19 -4.92 -17.47 20.67
CA PRO A 19 -5.35 -18.49 21.63
C PRO A 19 -6.47 -19.40 21.11
N TYR A 20 -7.20 -18.96 20.07
CA TYR A 20 -8.35 -19.66 19.50
C TYR A 20 -8.02 -20.36 18.17
N ASN A 21 -6.75 -20.41 17.78
CA ASN A 21 -6.32 -20.94 16.48
C ASN A 21 -6.99 -20.23 15.30
N ILE A 22 -7.19 -18.91 15.43
CA ILE A 22 -7.72 -18.03 14.37
C ILE A 22 -6.55 -17.23 13.80
N SER A 23 -6.27 -17.40 12.50
CA SER A 23 -5.31 -16.57 11.77
C SER A 23 -5.97 -15.29 11.27
N VAL A 24 -5.18 -14.22 11.15
CA VAL A 24 -5.62 -12.92 10.63
C VAL A 24 -4.66 -12.51 9.52
N THR A 25 -5.22 -12.14 8.37
CA THR A 25 -4.48 -11.66 7.20
C THR A 25 -4.95 -10.26 6.85
N MET A 26 -4.02 -9.31 6.80
CA MET A 26 -4.25 -7.95 6.35
C MET A 26 -3.99 -7.85 4.85
N ALA A 27 -5.06 -7.68 4.09
CA ALA A 27 -5.00 -7.45 2.65
C ALA A 27 -4.68 -5.98 2.36
N LEU A 28 -3.68 -5.76 1.51
CA LEU A 28 -3.22 -4.47 1.00
C LEU A 28 -3.31 -4.49 -0.54
N PRO A 29 -4.52 -4.47 -1.11
CA PRO A 29 -4.70 -4.59 -2.55
C PRO A 29 -4.20 -3.33 -3.28
N PRO A 30 -3.63 -3.48 -4.49
CA PRO A 30 -3.33 -2.35 -5.37
C PRO A 30 -4.61 -1.82 -6.06
N ASP A 31 -4.45 -0.80 -6.91
CA ASP A 31 -5.52 -0.36 -7.81
C ASP A 31 -6.05 -1.56 -8.61
N THR A 32 -7.36 -1.81 -8.49
CA THR A 32 -8.02 -3.01 -9.02
C THR A 32 -9.17 -2.60 -9.94
N ASP A 33 -9.28 -3.24 -11.11
CA ASP A 33 -10.28 -2.94 -12.14
C ASP A 33 -11.69 -3.33 -11.68
N THR A 34 -12.27 -2.48 -10.85
CA THR A 34 -13.58 -2.66 -10.26
C THR A 34 -14.50 -1.51 -10.69
N PRO A 35 -15.82 -1.73 -10.75
CA PRO A 35 -16.78 -0.63 -10.94
C PRO A 35 -16.62 0.49 -9.90
N GLY A 36 -16.20 0.15 -8.68
CA GLY A 36 -15.88 1.10 -7.62
C GLY A 36 -14.70 1.99 -7.97
N PHE A 37 -13.58 1.41 -8.42
CA PHE A 37 -12.41 2.17 -8.87
C PHE A 37 -12.73 3.08 -10.06
N ALA A 38 -13.48 2.57 -11.05
CA ALA A 38 -13.91 3.37 -12.19
C ALA A 38 -14.80 4.57 -11.78
N ASN A 39 -15.59 4.42 -10.71
CA ASN A 39 -16.40 5.51 -10.19
C ASN A 39 -15.56 6.52 -9.37
N GLU A 40 -14.66 6.04 -8.52
CA GLU A 40 -13.70 6.89 -7.78
C GLU A 40 -12.83 7.72 -8.74
N GLU A 41 -12.44 7.12 -9.87
CA GLU A 41 -11.57 7.76 -10.84
C GLU A 41 -12.18 9.04 -11.41
N LYS A 42 -13.52 9.18 -11.50
CA LYS A 42 -14.20 10.35 -12.10
C LYS A 42 -13.90 11.66 -11.37
N ASP A 43 -13.90 11.63 -10.04
CA ASP A 43 -13.71 12.81 -9.20
C ASP A 43 -12.31 12.89 -8.60
N LYS A 44 -11.45 11.91 -8.90
CA LYS A 44 -10.07 11.86 -8.40
C LYS A 44 -9.25 13.07 -8.89
N PRO A 45 -8.61 13.85 -7.98
CA PRO A 45 -7.75 14.95 -8.36
C PRO A 45 -6.63 14.50 -9.30
N MET A 46 -6.25 15.35 -10.26
CA MET A 46 -5.24 15.03 -11.27
C MET A 46 -3.89 14.62 -10.66
N GLU A 47 -3.45 15.31 -9.60
CA GLU A 47 -2.24 14.97 -8.86
C GLU A 47 -2.29 13.55 -8.28
N THR A 48 -3.45 13.12 -7.76
CA THR A 48 -3.66 11.79 -7.21
C THR A 48 -3.67 10.74 -8.32
N ARG A 49 -4.34 11.01 -9.45
CA ARG A 49 -4.31 10.11 -10.63
C ARG A 49 -2.89 9.87 -11.13
N LEU A 50 -2.10 10.95 -11.29
CA LEU A 50 -0.72 10.86 -11.76
C LEU A 50 0.20 10.09 -10.79
N ILE A 51 -0.07 10.18 -9.49
CA ILE A 51 0.67 9.46 -8.46
C ILE A 51 0.25 7.97 -8.42
N SER A 52 -1.04 7.67 -8.44
CA SER A 52 -1.53 6.28 -8.29
C SER A 52 -1.30 5.41 -9.52
N GLN A 53 -1.26 6.00 -10.72
CA GLN A 53 -1.07 5.27 -11.99
C GLN A 53 0.28 4.55 -12.12
N SER A 54 1.29 4.85 -11.28
CA SER A 54 2.60 4.19 -11.36
C SER A 54 2.58 2.71 -11.02
N ALA A 55 1.63 2.28 -10.19
CA ALA A 55 1.54 0.90 -9.68
C ALA A 55 0.87 -0.08 -10.66
N GLY A 56 0.16 0.44 -11.67
CA GLY A 56 -0.63 -0.35 -12.62
C GLY A 56 -2.02 -0.74 -12.08
N LEU A 57 -2.88 -1.24 -12.99
CA LEU A 57 -4.24 -1.69 -12.69
C LEU A 57 -4.32 -3.22 -12.74
N PHE A 58 -4.88 -3.84 -11.70
CA PHE A 58 -4.92 -5.30 -11.56
C PHE A 58 -6.33 -5.87 -11.76
N GLU A 59 -6.42 -7.07 -12.33
CA GLU A 59 -7.68 -7.79 -12.45
C GLU A 59 -8.22 -8.22 -11.07
N PRO A 60 -9.53 -8.03 -10.79
CA PRO A 60 -10.14 -8.42 -9.52
C PRO A 60 -9.94 -9.87 -9.15
N GLU A 61 -10.00 -10.79 -10.12
CA GLU A 61 -9.83 -12.22 -9.89
C GLU A 61 -8.42 -12.55 -9.38
N LYS A 62 -7.39 -11.92 -9.96
CA LYS A 62 -6.01 -12.07 -9.52
C LYS A 62 -5.83 -11.56 -8.09
N VAL A 63 -6.46 -10.43 -7.76
CA VAL A 63 -6.41 -9.83 -6.43
C VAL A 63 -7.10 -10.70 -5.39
N ALA A 64 -8.33 -11.14 -5.67
CA ALA A 64 -9.10 -12.01 -4.80
C ALA A 64 -8.40 -13.35 -4.56
N ASN A 65 -7.89 -13.99 -5.62
CA ASN A 65 -7.17 -15.26 -5.49
C ASN A 65 -5.92 -15.13 -4.62
N LYS A 66 -5.15 -14.03 -4.76
CA LYS A 66 -3.97 -13.82 -3.92
C LYS A 66 -4.32 -13.66 -2.45
N ILE A 67 -5.34 -12.85 -2.15
CA ILE A 67 -5.81 -12.62 -0.77
C ILE A 67 -6.26 -13.94 -0.14
N MET A 68 -7.06 -14.74 -0.88
CA MET A 68 -7.53 -16.04 -0.42
C MET A 68 -6.37 -17.00 -0.14
N LEU A 69 -5.43 -17.14 -1.09
CA LEU A 69 -4.30 -18.06 -0.93
C LEU A 69 -3.38 -17.66 0.22
N ASP A 70 -3.11 -16.38 0.42
CA ASP A 70 -2.31 -15.91 1.54
C ASP A 70 -3.00 -16.13 2.89
N ALA A 71 -4.32 -15.95 2.95
CA ALA A 71 -5.10 -16.23 4.15
C ALA A 71 -5.09 -17.72 4.51
N LEU A 72 -5.22 -18.60 3.51
CA LEU A 72 -5.13 -20.05 3.69
C LEU A 72 -3.73 -20.51 4.13
N ASP A 73 -2.68 -19.83 3.66
CA ASP A 73 -1.28 -20.07 4.03
C ASP A 73 -0.88 -19.45 5.38
N GLY A 74 -1.82 -18.75 6.06
CA GLY A 74 -1.58 -18.12 7.36
C GLY A 74 -0.66 -16.90 7.31
N LYS A 75 -0.47 -16.29 6.13
CA LYS A 75 0.37 -15.09 5.99
C LYS A 75 -0.32 -13.88 6.62
N PHE A 76 0.44 -13.09 7.36
CA PHE A 76 -0.11 -11.89 7.99
C PHE A 76 -0.39 -10.77 6.99
N PHE A 77 0.45 -10.57 5.97
CA PHE A 77 0.18 -9.62 4.89
C PHE A 77 -0.18 -10.32 3.59
N SER A 78 -1.16 -9.78 2.88
CA SER A 78 -1.41 -10.09 1.48
C SER A 78 -1.24 -8.83 0.63
N PHE A 79 -0.30 -8.86 -0.30
CA PHE A 79 -0.03 -7.77 -1.24
C PHE A 79 0.34 -8.32 -2.62
N ILE A 80 0.27 -7.46 -3.62
CA ILE A 80 0.58 -7.79 -5.02
C ILE A 80 1.52 -6.73 -5.60
N GLY A 81 2.55 -7.20 -6.31
CA GLY A 81 3.52 -6.35 -6.98
C GLY A 81 4.67 -5.90 -6.09
N PHE A 82 5.72 -5.40 -6.74
CA PHE A 82 6.95 -4.98 -6.08
C PHE A 82 6.79 -3.69 -5.27
N GLU A 83 5.97 -2.75 -5.76
CA GLU A 83 5.71 -1.49 -5.05
C GLU A 83 5.02 -1.74 -3.70
N SER A 84 4.01 -2.61 -3.68
CA SER A 84 3.33 -3.03 -2.45
C SER A 84 4.25 -3.79 -1.49
N PHE A 85 5.14 -4.65 -2.01
CA PHE A 85 6.18 -5.29 -1.19
C PHE A 85 7.10 -4.27 -0.53
N MET A 86 7.61 -3.31 -1.30
CA MET A 86 8.47 -2.24 -0.80
C MET A 86 7.75 -1.39 0.26
N LEU A 87 6.50 -0.99 -0.01
CA LEU A 87 5.71 -0.17 0.91
C LEU A 87 5.38 -0.93 2.20
N THR A 88 5.01 -2.20 2.10
CA THR A 88 4.75 -3.07 3.26
C THR A 88 6.01 -3.26 4.08
N THR A 89 7.17 -3.45 3.45
CA THR A 89 8.46 -3.52 4.16
C THR A 89 8.78 -2.22 4.90
N LEU A 90 8.50 -1.06 4.27
CA LEU A 90 8.76 0.25 4.87
C LEU A 90 7.81 0.65 6.00
N CYS A 91 6.57 0.17 5.94
CA CYS A 91 5.47 0.54 6.83
C CYS A 91 5.01 -0.61 7.74
N GLY A 92 5.66 -1.77 7.68
CA GLY A 92 5.23 -2.97 8.41
C GLY A 92 5.42 -2.88 9.92
N GLY A 93 6.33 -2.03 10.40
CA GLY A 93 6.49 -1.78 11.83
C GLY A 93 6.79 -3.06 12.63
N MET A 94 5.93 -3.37 13.60
CA MET A 94 6.00 -4.59 14.44
C MET A 94 5.12 -5.73 13.94
N ALA A 95 4.67 -5.68 12.69
CA ALA A 95 3.88 -6.76 12.11
C ALA A 95 4.65 -8.10 12.15
N PRO A 96 3.96 -9.22 12.40
CA PRO A 96 4.61 -10.52 12.47
C PRO A 96 5.15 -10.94 11.10
N SER A 97 6.44 -11.25 11.04
CA SER A 97 7.07 -11.88 9.88
C SER A 97 6.75 -13.38 9.88
N ALA A 98 6.47 -13.94 8.70
CA ALA A 98 6.09 -15.36 8.57
C ALA A 98 7.24 -16.32 8.89
N SER A 99 8.49 -15.89 8.69
CA SER A 99 9.69 -16.68 9.00
C SER A 99 10.88 -15.80 9.40
N LEU A 100 11.90 -16.41 10.00
CA LEU A 100 13.16 -15.73 10.30
C LEU A 100 13.88 -15.24 9.03
N LEU A 101 13.74 -15.96 7.92
CA LEU A 101 14.33 -15.54 6.64
C LEU A 101 13.63 -14.31 6.09
N ASP A 102 12.30 -14.26 6.17
CA ASP A 102 11.53 -13.07 5.76
C ASP A 102 11.94 -11.85 6.57
N LEU A 103 12.11 -12.00 7.89
CA LEU A 103 12.62 -10.93 8.75
C LEU A 103 14.01 -10.46 8.32
N VAL A 104 14.91 -11.38 7.98
CA VAL A 104 16.25 -11.02 7.47
C VAL A 104 16.15 -10.23 6.17
N TYR A 105 15.31 -10.67 5.23
CA TYR A 105 15.08 -9.93 3.98
C TYR A 105 14.50 -8.54 4.24
N GLU A 106 13.48 -8.42 5.09
CA GLU A 106 12.86 -7.15 5.47
C GLU A 106 13.90 -6.17 6.03
N VAL A 107 14.72 -6.60 6.99
CA VAL A 107 15.76 -5.76 7.60
C VAL A 107 16.82 -5.34 6.59
N LEU A 108 17.27 -6.26 5.72
CA LEU A 108 18.27 -5.96 4.70
C LEU A 108 17.76 -4.92 3.69
N PHE A 109 16.54 -5.11 3.19
CA PHE A 109 15.96 -4.22 2.18
C PHE A 109 15.44 -2.90 2.74
N LEU A 110 15.11 -2.83 4.04
CA LEU A 110 14.54 -1.63 4.67
C LEU A 110 15.38 -0.38 4.42
N SER A 111 16.71 -0.48 4.54
CA SER A 111 17.64 0.64 4.34
C SER A 111 17.63 1.15 2.89
N VAL A 112 17.66 0.24 1.93
CA VAL A 112 17.62 0.54 0.49
C VAL A 112 16.27 1.14 0.11
N PHE A 113 15.19 0.48 0.53
CA PHE A 113 13.84 0.95 0.28
C PHE A 113 13.59 2.32 0.93
N LYS A 114 14.24 2.64 2.06
CA LYS A 114 14.10 3.96 2.66
C LYS A 114 14.64 5.05 1.74
N ILE A 115 15.77 4.80 1.08
CA ILE A 115 16.37 5.73 0.11
C ILE A 115 15.47 5.84 -1.13
N VAL A 116 15.03 4.71 -1.67
CA VAL A 116 14.10 4.68 -2.83
C VAL A 116 12.80 5.42 -2.51
N GLY A 117 12.23 5.22 -1.33
CA GLY A 117 11.03 5.93 -0.87
C GLY A 117 11.22 7.45 -0.81
N GLN A 118 12.42 7.95 -0.48
CA GLN A 118 12.69 9.40 -0.57
C GLN A 118 12.69 9.92 -2.01
N ILE A 119 13.10 9.10 -2.97
CA ILE A 119 13.03 9.45 -4.41
C ILE A 119 11.57 9.51 -4.86
N TYR A 120 10.75 8.53 -4.47
CA TYR A 120 9.30 8.55 -4.71
C TYR A 120 8.64 9.81 -4.15
N LEU A 121 8.91 10.14 -2.88
CA LEU A 121 8.38 11.35 -2.25
C LEU A 121 8.79 12.62 -2.99
N LYS A 122 10.05 12.72 -3.45
CA LYS A 122 10.49 13.87 -4.26
C LYS A 122 9.73 13.94 -5.59
N SER A 123 9.47 12.80 -6.23
CA SER A 123 8.64 12.72 -7.44
C SER A 123 7.21 13.20 -7.18
N PHE A 124 6.58 12.70 -6.10
CA PHE A 124 5.22 13.10 -5.72
C PHE A 124 5.11 14.60 -5.46
N HIS A 125 6.05 15.17 -4.69
CA HIS A 125 6.09 16.63 -4.47
C HIS A 125 6.23 17.41 -5.78
N ARG A 126 6.99 16.89 -6.76
CA ARG A 126 7.13 17.53 -8.07
C ARG A 126 5.80 17.50 -8.84
N ILE A 127 5.09 16.37 -8.84
CA ILE A 127 3.77 16.22 -9.48
C ILE A 127 2.76 17.18 -8.84
N ILE A 128 2.67 17.20 -7.51
CA ILE A 128 1.75 18.08 -6.76
C ILE A 128 2.02 19.56 -7.08
N ARG A 129 3.29 19.98 -7.03
CA ARG A 129 3.66 21.38 -7.35
C ARG A 129 3.33 21.76 -8.79
N LYS A 130 3.46 20.82 -9.73
CA LYS A 130 3.10 21.04 -11.13
C LYS A 130 1.58 21.25 -11.26
N CYS A 131 0.78 20.35 -10.71
CA CYS A 131 -0.68 20.42 -10.76
C CYS A 131 -1.22 21.70 -10.07
N MET A 132 -0.61 22.11 -8.95
CA MET A 132 -0.96 23.35 -8.25
C MET A 132 -0.73 24.59 -9.13
N LYS A 133 0.43 24.69 -9.79
CA LYS A 133 0.73 25.81 -10.69
C LYS A 133 -0.24 25.88 -11.89
N GLU A 134 -0.59 24.73 -12.45
CA GLU A 134 -1.55 24.64 -13.56
C GLU A 134 -2.94 25.13 -13.11
N LYS A 135 -3.44 24.67 -11.95
CA LYS A 135 -4.71 25.15 -11.37
C LYS A 135 -4.71 26.66 -11.10
N ASP A 136 -3.61 27.21 -10.56
CA ASP A 136 -3.49 28.64 -10.30
C ASP A 136 -3.46 29.48 -11.58
N SER A 137 -2.88 28.93 -12.66
CA SER A 137 -2.85 29.61 -13.97
C SER A 137 -4.24 29.65 -14.63
N MET A 138 -5.03 28.59 -14.50
CA MET A 138 -6.39 28.54 -15.04
C MET A 138 -7.30 29.56 -14.36
N LYS A 139 -7.22 29.69 -13.03
CA LYS A 139 -7.99 30.68 -12.26
C LYS A 139 -7.66 32.15 -12.57
N LYS A 140 -6.48 32.45 -13.11
CA LYS A 140 -6.09 33.82 -13.51
C LYS A 140 -6.57 34.18 -14.91
N ASN A 141 -6.93 33.19 -15.72
CA ASN A 141 -7.37 33.35 -17.10
C ASN A 141 -8.91 33.30 -17.23
N GLU A 142 -9.63 33.01 -16.15
CA GLU A 142 -11.10 33.12 -16.00
C GLU A 142 -11.47 34.47 -15.39
#